data_AF-A0A9P4JGX9-F1
#
_entry.id   AF-A0A9P4JGX9-F1
#
_cell.length_a   1.000
_cell.length_b   1.000
_cell.length_c   1.000
_cell.angle_alpha   90.00
_cell.angle_beta   90.00
_cell.angle_gamma   90.00
#
_symmetry.space_group_name_H-M   'P 1'
#
loop_
_entity.id
_entity.type
_entity.pdbx_description
1 polymer ?
#
loop_
_entity_poly.entity_id
_entity_poly.type
_entity_poly.pdbx_seq_one_letter_code
_entity_poly.pdbx_strand_id
1 'polypeptide(L)'
;MAAAIEIEVQPPDDPKYTLHYMNGMNGVHSCPTCGTDITPAVRDQNAKDNKRRIAELEAQIRILTDKATAAADKLADYEDEILRLRITHTSTTTTSPQNRPSTSSEAARPQTATSTTSKPSRFSFLRRNPSSANITPDDFPTPPLPNQRSSTPDLKAQLEKEQRLRAQAEGKLANMNVEIEELSATLFTQANEMVATERKARAKLEERVKVLEVRDEEKRARLERLEQCCKRIERVRGLLGE
;
A
#
# COMPACT_ATOMS: atom_id res chain seq x y z
N MET A 1 -34.20 19.24 10.22
CA MET A 1 -35.17 19.28 9.11
C MET A 1 -34.59 18.49 7.94
N ALA A 2 -35.44 17.75 7.23
CA ALA A 2 -35.21 16.79 6.15
C ALA A 2 -34.78 15.38 6.62
N ALA A 3 -35.43 14.28 6.22
CA ALA A 3 -36.79 13.96 5.80
C ALA A 3 -36.81 12.41 5.78
N ALA A 4 -37.60 11.77 6.64
CA ALA A 4 -37.79 10.33 6.62
C ALA A 4 -38.80 9.98 5.53
N ILE A 5 -38.44 9.06 4.64
CA ILE A 5 -39.37 8.47 3.67
C ILE A 5 -39.86 7.16 4.28
N GLU A 6 -40.99 7.21 4.97
CA GLU A 6 -41.82 6.04 5.28
C GLU A 6 -42.59 5.68 3.99
N ILE A 7 -42.40 4.45 3.50
CA ILE A 7 -43.27 3.88 2.48
C ILE A 7 -44.20 2.90 3.18
N GLU A 8 -45.38 3.41 3.50
CA GLU A 8 -46.56 2.66 3.91
C GLU A 8 -47.10 1.87 2.70
N VAL A 9 -47.24 0.55 2.84
CA VAL A 9 -47.82 -0.31 1.81
C VAL A 9 -49.13 -0.87 2.34
N GLN A 10 -50.24 -0.40 1.76
CA GLN A 10 -51.59 -0.94 1.94
C GLN A 10 -51.92 -1.96 0.82
N PRO A 11 -52.62 -3.08 1.10
CA PRO A 11 -53.11 -4.09 0.11
C PRO A 11 -54.50 -3.67 -0.43
N PRO A 12 -55.24 -4.39 -1.32
CA PRO A 12 -55.08 -5.71 -1.98
C PRO A 12 -55.29 -5.63 -3.53
N ASP A 13 -55.24 -6.68 -4.35
CA ASP A 13 -56.40 -7.50 -4.77
C ASP A 13 -55.98 -8.73 -5.58
N ASP A 14 -56.61 -9.87 -5.28
CA ASP A 14 -56.53 -11.14 -5.99
C ASP A 14 -56.93 -11.05 -7.46
N PRO A 15 -56.33 -11.89 -8.33
CA PRO A 15 -57.15 -12.61 -9.28
C PRO A 15 -56.97 -14.13 -9.15
N LYS A 16 -58.11 -14.76 -8.91
CA LYS A 16 -58.41 -16.19 -8.98
C LYS A 16 -57.70 -16.87 -10.15
N TYR A 17 -56.60 -17.55 -9.88
CA TYR A 17 -56.11 -18.61 -10.78
C TYR A 17 -56.52 -19.95 -10.20
N THR A 18 -57.55 -20.51 -10.83
CA THR A 18 -58.11 -21.84 -10.60
C THR A 18 -57.00 -22.88 -10.61
N LEU A 19 -56.78 -23.49 -9.46
CA LEU A 19 -55.82 -24.56 -9.24
C LEU A 19 -56.39 -25.86 -9.85
N HIS A 20 -55.99 -26.16 -11.08
CA HIS A 20 -56.22 -27.49 -11.67
C HIS A 20 -55.31 -28.49 -10.96
N TYR A 21 -55.84 -29.09 -9.90
CA TYR A 21 -55.27 -30.30 -9.28
C TYR A 21 -55.44 -31.47 -10.25
N MET A 22 -54.35 -31.83 -10.94
CA MET A 22 -54.12 -33.22 -11.37
C MET A 22 -53.32 -33.89 -10.27
N ASN A 23 -54.05 -34.62 -9.43
CA ASN A 23 -53.50 -35.46 -8.38
C ASN A 23 -53.16 -36.81 -9.01
N GLY A 24 -51.88 -37.22 -9.01
CA GLY A 24 -51.51 -38.59 -9.36
C GLY A 24 -50.09 -38.77 -9.87
N MET A 25 -49.15 -38.98 -8.94
CA MET A 25 -47.94 -39.81 -9.01
C MET A 25 -46.78 -39.14 -8.24
N ASN A 26 -46.45 -39.73 -7.08
CA ASN A 26 -45.25 -39.57 -6.24
C ASN A 26 -44.39 -38.31 -6.45
N GLY A 27 -44.47 -37.38 -5.48
CA GLY A 27 -43.82 -36.07 -5.44
C GLY A 27 -42.30 -36.08 -5.51
N VAL A 28 -41.78 -36.22 -6.72
CA VAL A 28 -40.38 -36.03 -7.07
C VAL A 28 -40.34 -35.07 -8.25
N HIS A 29 -39.99 -33.81 -8.00
CA HIS A 29 -39.79 -32.83 -9.07
C HIS A 29 -38.32 -32.87 -9.50
N SER A 30 -38.03 -33.53 -10.61
CA SER A 30 -36.67 -33.60 -11.15
C SER A 30 -36.32 -32.31 -11.89
N CYS A 31 -35.21 -31.67 -11.54
CA CYS A 31 -34.75 -30.45 -12.23
C CYS A 31 -34.37 -30.76 -13.69
N PRO A 32 -34.95 -30.11 -14.70
CA PRO A 32 -34.70 -30.42 -16.12
C PRO A 32 -33.27 -30.10 -16.59
N THR A 33 -32.47 -29.38 -15.79
CA THR A 33 -31.10 -28.98 -16.14
C THR A 33 -30.03 -29.88 -15.53
N CYS A 34 -30.30 -30.56 -14.40
CA CYS A 34 -29.30 -31.41 -13.73
C CYS A 34 -29.84 -32.78 -13.28
N GLY A 35 -31.11 -33.10 -13.56
CA GLY A 35 -31.72 -34.40 -13.27
C GLY A 35 -31.86 -34.74 -11.80
N THR A 36 -31.63 -33.80 -10.88
CA THR A 36 -31.73 -34.06 -9.45
C THR A 36 -33.20 -34.07 -9.01
N ASP A 37 -33.59 -35.15 -8.37
CA ASP A 37 -34.91 -35.40 -7.82
C ASP A 37 -35.15 -34.57 -6.54
N ILE A 38 -35.90 -33.47 -6.69
CA ILE A 38 -36.30 -32.62 -5.56
C ILE A 38 -37.49 -33.29 -4.88
N THR A 39 -37.17 -34.09 -3.87
CA THR A 39 -38.18 -34.55 -2.92
C THR A 39 -38.60 -33.38 -2.02
N PRO A 40 -39.86 -33.34 -1.52
CA PRO A 40 -40.34 -32.26 -0.66
C PRO A 40 -39.49 -32.09 0.62
N ALA A 41 -38.93 -33.18 1.15
CA ALA A 41 -38.01 -33.14 2.29
C ALA A 41 -36.69 -32.41 1.95
N VAL A 42 -36.12 -32.63 0.76
CA VAL A 42 -34.89 -31.95 0.29
C VAL A 42 -35.16 -30.48 0.00
N ARG A 43 -36.36 -30.13 -0.52
CA ARG A 43 -36.78 -28.74 -0.74
C ARG A 43 -36.84 -27.96 0.57
N ASP A 44 -37.46 -28.54 1.60
CA ASP A 44 -37.60 -27.91 2.91
C ASP A 44 -36.25 -27.77 3.62
N GLN A 45 -35.36 -28.76 3.47
CA GLN A 45 -34.00 -28.69 3.99
C GLN A 45 -33.18 -27.59 3.31
N ASN A 46 -33.20 -27.53 1.97
CA ASN A 46 -32.55 -26.48 1.21
C ASN A 46 -33.12 -25.09 1.55
N ALA A 47 -34.42 -24.95 1.79
CA ALA A 47 -35.03 -23.70 2.20
C ALA A 47 -34.55 -23.25 3.59
N LYS A 48 -34.36 -24.17 4.53
CA LYS A 48 -33.79 -23.87 5.87
C LYS A 48 -32.32 -23.49 5.77
N ASP A 49 -31.55 -24.21 4.97
CA ASP A 49 -30.12 -23.94 4.77
C ASP A 49 -29.90 -22.59 4.08
N ASN A 50 -30.73 -22.26 3.08
CA ASN A 50 -30.73 -20.95 2.43
C ASN A 50 -31.10 -19.83 3.41
N LYS A 51 -32.12 -20.01 4.26
CA LYS A 51 -32.48 -19.02 5.30
C LYS A 51 -31.34 -18.81 6.30
N ARG A 52 -30.67 -19.89 6.72
CA ARG A 52 -29.49 -19.79 7.60
C ARG A 52 -28.35 -19.04 6.93
N ARG A 53 -28.09 -19.32 5.66
CA ARG A 53 -27.05 -18.65 4.89
C ARG A 53 -27.35 -17.17 4.69
N ILE A 54 -28.61 -16.81 4.40
CA ILE A 54 -29.03 -15.41 4.29
C ILE A 54 -28.80 -14.68 5.62
N ALA A 55 -29.24 -15.24 6.75
CA ALA A 55 -29.02 -14.62 8.06
C ALA A 55 -27.53 -14.44 8.39
N GLU A 56 -26.69 -15.41 8.04
CA GLU A 56 -25.23 -15.30 8.19
C GLU A 56 -24.65 -14.18 7.32
N LEU A 57 -25.06 -14.09 6.05
CA LEU A 57 -24.60 -13.06 5.13
C LEU A 57 -25.06 -11.66 5.58
N GLU A 58 -26.29 -11.53 6.05
CA GLU A 58 -26.81 -10.28 6.62
C GLU A 58 -26.01 -9.84 7.86
N ALA A 59 -25.63 -10.78 8.73
CA ALA A 59 -24.77 -10.50 9.87
C ALA A 59 -23.37 -10.05 9.45
N GLN A 60 -22.78 -10.69 8.42
CA GLN A 60 -21.48 -10.27 7.87
C GLN A 60 -21.56 -8.88 7.25
N ILE A 61 -22.63 -8.57 6.51
CA ILE A 61 -22.85 -7.24 5.95
C ILE A 61 -22.91 -6.20 7.06
N ARG A 62 -23.68 -6.45 8.14
CA ARG A 62 -23.73 -5.54 9.30
C ARG A 62 -22.35 -5.28 9.89
N ILE A 63 -21.57 -6.32 10.16
CA ILE A 63 -20.20 -6.19 10.71
C ILE A 63 -19.29 -5.40 9.75
N LEU A 64 -19.40 -5.64 8.44
CA LEU A 64 -18.61 -4.91 7.45
C LEU A 64 -19.03 -3.44 7.38
N THR A 65 -20.32 -3.14 7.48
CA THR A 65 -20.83 -1.76 7.56
C THR A 65 -20.32 -1.06 8.83
N ASP A 66 -20.36 -1.72 9.99
CA ASP A 66 -19.83 -1.19 11.25
C ASP A 66 -18.32 -0.92 11.15
N LYS A 67 -17.57 -1.81 10.48
CA LYS A 67 -16.14 -1.59 10.23
C LYS A 67 -15.88 -0.45 9.25
N ALA A 68 -16.69 -0.32 8.20
CA ALA A 68 -16.56 0.73 7.22
C ALA A 68 -16.86 2.11 7.82
N THR A 69 -17.89 2.21 8.65
CA THR A 69 -18.22 3.44 9.40
C THR A 69 -17.12 3.80 10.38
N ALA A 70 -16.64 2.86 11.20
CA ALA A 70 -15.51 3.10 12.10
C ALA A 70 -14.21 3.48 11.37
N ALA A 71 -14.00 2.97 10.15
CA ALA A 71 -12.87 3.39 9.32
C ALA A 71 -13.05 4.80 8.76
N ALA A 72 -14.27 5.16 8.34
CA ALA A 72 -14.58 6.51 7.88
C ALA A 72 -14.41 7.55 9.00
N ASP A 73 -14.82 7.24 10.23
CA ASP A 73 -14.62 8.11 11.40
C ASP A 73 -13.13 8.38 11.64
N LYS A 74 -12.28 7.34 11.58
CA LYS A 74 -10.82 7.50 11.71
C LYS A 74 -10.22 8.33 10.57
N LEU A 75 -10.74 8.19 9.35
CA LEU A 75 -10.26 9.00 8.23
C LEU A 75 -10.60 10.47 8.43
N ALA A 76 -11.77 10.79 8.98
CA ALA A 76 -12.13 12.16 9.35
C ALA A 76 -11.15 12.72 10.40
N ASP A 77 -10.82 11.96 11.43
CA ASP A 77 -9.82 12.37 12.44
C ASP A 77 -8.44 12.65 11.80
N TYR A 78 -8.00 11.81 10.87
CA TYR A 78 -6.73 12.02 10.15
C TYR A 78 -6.78 13.24 9.21
N GLU A 79 -7.91 13.49 8.55
CA GLU A 79 -8.10 14.67 7.72
C GLU A 79 -7.99 15.95 8.55
N ASP A 80 -8.63 16.00 9.73
CA ASP A 80 -8.55 17.12 10.67
C ASP A 80 -7.11 17.36 11.16
N GLU A 81 -6.38 16.30 11.49
CA GLU A 81 -4.97 16.41 11.90
C GLU A 81 -4.08 16.92 10.75
N ILE A 82 -4.30 16.46 9.52
CA ILE A 82 -3.59 16.98 8.33
C ILE A 82 -3.89 18.47 8.13
N LEU A 83 -5.15 18.89 8.29
CA LEU A 83 -5.53 20.31 8.20
C LEU A 83 -4.83 21.12 9.29
N ARG A 84 -4.80 20.64 10.53
CA ARG A 84 -4.12 21.29 11.65
C ARG A 84 -2.62 21.43 11.40
N LEU A 85 -1.96 20.39 10.89
CA LEU A 85 -0.54 20.41 10.54
C LEU A 85 -0.25 21.37 9.38
N ARG A 86 -1.10 21.41 8.36
CA ARG A 86 -0.99 22.38 7.25
C ARG A 86 -1.13 23.82 7.75
N ILE A 87 -2.13 24.11 8.57
CA ILE A 87 -2.31 25.45 9.15
C ILE A 87 -1.06 25.85 9.95
N THR A 88 -0.57 24.97 10.82
CA THR A 88 0.66 25.19 11.60
C THR A 88 1.87 25.46 10.69
N HIS A 89 2.03 24.69 9.61
CA HIS A 89 3.12 24.85 8.65
C HIS A 89 3.01 26.17 7.84
N THR A 90 1.79 26.57 7.48
CA THR A 90 1.53 27.85 6.79
C THR A 90 1.73 29.06 7.71
N SER A 91 1.41 28.95 9.01
CA SER A 91 1.68 30.01 9.99
C SER A 91 3.18 30.22 10.27
N THR A 92 4.03 29.21 10.01
CA THR A 92 5.49 29.32 10.13
C THR A 92 6.19 29.86 8.87
N THR A 93 5.49 30.06 7.74
CA THR A 93 6.10 30.43 6.44
C THR A 93 5.81 31.86 5.95
N THR A 94 5.32 32.77 6.80
CA THR A 94 5.15 34.20 6.44
C THR A 94 6.46 35.01 6.33
N THR A 95 7.64 34.36 6.33
CA THR A 95 8.90 34.97 5.87
C THR A 95 9.72 33.99 5.02
N SER A 96 9.35 33.78 3.76
CA SER A 96 10.26 33.62 2.59
C SER A 96 9.50 33.08 1.36
N PRO A 97 9.69 33.64 0.16
CA PRO A 97 9.06 33.11 -1.04
C PRO A 97 9.88 31.96 -1.64
N GLN A 98 9.12 31.03 -2.24
CA GLN A 98 9.47 30.25 -3.43
C GLN A 98 10.39 29.01 -3.26
N ASN A 99 9.77 27.82 -3.26
CA ASN A 99 10.02 26.87 -4.36
C ASN A 99 9.02 25.70 -4.33
N ARG A 100 8.37 25.49 -5.48
CA ARG A 100 7.47 24.38 -5.79
C ARG A 100 8.15 23.56 -6.88
N PRO A 101 8.42 22.26 -6.72
CA PRO A 101 8.75 21.42 -7.86
C PRO A 101 7.46 20.76 -8.36
N SER A 102 7.13 21.06 -9.62
CA SER A 102 6.13 20.36 -10.41
C SER A 102 6.65 18.97 -10.80
N THR A 103 5.75 18.01 -10.76
CA THR A 103 5.88 16.62 -11.19
C THR A 103 6.00 16.48 -12.70
N SER A 104 6.97 15.72 -13.21
CA SER A 104 6.84 14.83 -14.40
C SER A 104 8.17 14.14 -14.75
N SER A 105 8.08 12.96 -15.36
CA SER A 105 9.12 12.06 -15.93
C SER A 105 9.70 11.07 -14.89
N GLU A 106 9.32 9.80 -14.89
CA GLU A 106 9.43 8.75 -15.93
C GLU A 106 10.88 8.30 -16.17
N ALA A 107 11.16 7.08 -15.71
CA ALA A 107 12.15 6.10 -16.17
C ALA A 107 13.55 6.58 -16.58
N ALA A 108 14.58 6.20 -15.79
CA ALA A 108 15.71 5.39 -16.28
C ALA A 108 16.74 5.05 -15.18
N ARG A 109 16.85 3.74 -14.92
CA ARG A 109 17.99 2.91 -14.50
C ARG A 109 19.37 3.58 -14.24
N PRO A 110 20.10 3.20 -13.17
CA PRO A 110 21.50 3.59 -13.00
C PRO A 110 22.41 2.72 -13.88
N GLN A 111 23.22 3.36 -14.72
CA GLN A 111 24.35 2.70 -15.38
C GLN A 111 25.67 3.19 -14.80
N THR A 112 26.48 2.20 -14.46
CA THR A 112 27.85 2.22 -14.01
C THR A 112 28.84 2.69 -15.07
N ALA A 113 29.95 3.27 -14.57
CA ALA A 113 31.28 3.40 -15.18
C ALA A 113 31.46 4.38 -16.35
N THR A 114 32.24 5.44 -16.13
CA THR A 114 33.64 5.54 -16.62
C THR A 114 34.30 6.82 -16.13
N SER A 115 35.43 6.69 -15.43
CA SER A 115 36.38 7.77 -15.20
C SER A 115 37.23 7.93 -16.46
N THR A 116 37.29 9.12 -17.06
CA THR A 116 38.50 9.80 -17.57
C THR A 116 38.19 11.03 -18.44
N THR A 117 38.72 12.17 -17.99
CA THR A 117 39.37 13.24 -18.78
C THR A 117 38.54 14.33 -19.52
N SER A 118 38.97 15.58 -19.25
CA SER A 118 38.78 16.88 -19.95
C SER A 118 37.51 17.67 -19.63
N LYS A 119 37.50 18.97 -19.29
CA LYS A 119 38.49 20.07 -19.16
C LYS A 119 37.83 21.20 -18.32
N PRO A 120 38.59 22.21 -17.86
CA PRO A 120 38.19 23.18 -16.83
C PRO A 120 37.59 24.47 -17.41
N SER A 121 36.68 25.14 -16.68
CA SER A 121 36.44 26.58 -16.87
C SER A 121 35.66 27.24 -15.72
N ARG A 122 36.39 28.04 -14.95
CA ARG A 122 36.08 29.41 -14.52
C ARG A 122 34.81 29.64 -13.71
N PHE A 123 34.96 29.78 -12.39
CA PHE A 123 34.61 31.04 -11.71
C PHE A 123 35.55 31.31 -10.55
N SER A 124 36.28 32.42 -10.67
CA SER A 124 37.20 32.97 -9.69
C SER A 124 36.47 34.04 -8.89
N PHE A 125 36.39 33.88 -7.57
CA PHE A 125 36.17 35.00 -6.64
C PHE A 125 37.01 34.82 -5.38
N LEU A 126 38.33 34.89 -5.54
CA LEU A 126 39.21 35.35 -4.47
C LEU A 126 39.33 36.88 -4.62
N ARG A 127 38.66 37.65 -3.75
CA ARG A 127 39.06 39.03 -3.48
C ARG A 127 39.71 39.09 -2.10
N ARG A 128 41.02 38.85 -2.08
CA ARG A 128 41.95 39.38 -1.08
C ARG A 128 42.69 40.52 -1.78
N ASN A 129 42.50 41.75 -1.34
CA ASN A 129 43.28 42.90 -1.78
C ASN A 129 44.08 43.45 -0.60
N PRO A 130 45.42 43.31 -0.59
CA PRO A 130 46.29 44.13 0.21
C PRO A 130 46.92 45.21 -0.67
N SER A 131 46.83 46.48 -0.30
CA SER A 131 47.83 47.49 -0.68
C SER A 131 47.81 48.64 0.30
N SER A 132 49.01 48.86 0.84
CA SER A 132 49.44 50.02 1.60
C SER A 132 49.93 51.11 0.63
N ALA A 133 49.99 52.34 1.16
CA ALA A 133 50.64 53.56 0.64
C ALA A 133 49.78 54.58 -0.15
N ASN A 134 49.34 55.59 0.61
CA ASN A 134 49.63 57.02 0.46
C ASN A 134 49.09 57.79 -0.77
N ILE A 135 48.11 58.69 -0.52
CA ILE A 135 47.94 60.06 -1.07
C ILE A 135 46.87 60.77 -0.18
N THR A 136 47.19 61.96 0.32
CA THR A 136 46.28 62.93 1.01
C THR A 136 45.70 63.91 -0.03
N PRO A 137 44.93 64.94 0.36
CA PRO A 137 43.70 65.01 1.15
C PRO A 137 42.56 65.63 0.30
N ASP A 138 41.33 65.11 0.34
CA ASP A 138 40.18 65.94 -0.02
C ASP A 138 38.86 65.47 0.61
N ASP A 139 38.04 66.47 0.85
CA ASP A 139 36.92 66.61 1.77
C ASP A 139 35.66 65.84 1.32
N PHE A 140 35.19 64.87 2.13
CA PHE A 140 33.79 64.39 2.07
C PHE A 140 33.28 63.94 3.45
N PRO A 141 32.05 64.33 3.83
CA PRO A 141 31.53 64.17 5.18
C PRO A 141 31.18 62.71 5.47
N THR A 142 31.67 62.25 6.61
CA THR A 142 31.46 60.94 7.20
C THR A 142 29.97 60.71 7.50
N PRO A 143 29.32 59.64 7.01
CA PRO A 143 28.08 59.18 7.62
C PRO A 143 28.40 58.63 9.02
N PRO A 144 27.63 58.97 10.07
CA PRO A 144 27.94 58.56 11.42
C PRO A 144 27.88 57.02 11.50
N LEU A 145 29.00 56.43 11.91
CA LEU A 145 29.05 55.01 12.27
C LEU A 145 27.98 54.72 13.33
N PRO A 146 27.13 53.69 13.17
CA PRO A 146 26.36 53.20 14.29
C PRO A 146 27.35 52.60 15.29
N ASN A 147 27.42 53.26 16.44
CA ASN A 147 28.15 52.94 17.67
C ASN A 147 28.43 51.43 17.87
N GLN A 148 29.53 50.92 17.28
CA GLN A 148 30.10 49.62 17.64
C GLN A 148 30.87 49.77 18.96
N ARG A 149 30.13 49.85 20.06
CA ARG A 149 30.67 49.61 21.40
C ARG A 149 29.83 48.56 22.10
N SER A 150 29.76 47.37 21.52
CA SER A 150 29.61 46.19 22.36
C SER A 150 30.87 46.12 23.21
N SER A 151 30.73 46.45 24.50
CA SER A 151 31.85 46.36 25.43
C SER A 151 32.39 44.92 25.42
N THR A 152 33.70 44.74 25.59
CA THR A 152 34.34 43.41 25.61
C THR A 152 33.64 42.35 26.49
N PRO A 153 33.00 42.67 27.64
CA PRO A 153 32.21 41.67 28.37
C PRO A 153 30.92 41.24 27.66
N ASP A 154 30.25 42.13 26.92
CA ASP A 154 29.03 41.83 26.17
C ASP A 154 29.33 40.87 25.00
N LEU A 155 30.46 41.06 24.30
CA LEU A 155 30.92 40.13 23.26
C LEU A 155 31.21 38.73 23.81
N LYS A 156 31.79 38.61 25.01
CA LYS A 156 32.04 37.31 25.66
C LYS A 156 30.73 36.61 26.05
N ALA A 157 29.77 37.37 26.61
CA ALA A 157 28.46 36.83 26.94
C ALA A 157 27.68 36.38 25.68
N GLN A 158 27.78 37.13 24.59
CA GLN A 158 27.18 36.76 23.30
C GLN A 158 27.83 35.50 22.70
N LEU A 159 29.16 35.36 22.80
CA LEU A 159 29.88 34.16 22.37
C LEU A 159 29.44 32.92 23.17
N GLU A 160 29.36 33.03 24.50
CA GLU A 160 28.91 31.92 25.35
C GLU A 160 27.48 31.48 25.00
N LYS A 161 26.60 32.44 24.72
CA LYS A 161 25.23 32.17 24.26
C LYS A 161 25.23 31.44 22.91
N GLU A 162 26.04 31.87 21.95
CA GLU A 162 26.17 31.20 20.65
C GLU A 162 26.70 29.78 20.80
N GLN A 163 27.78 29.60 21.56
CA GLN A 163 28.36 28.29 21.82
C GLN A 163 27.36 27.34 22.49
N ARG A 164 26.55 27.84 23.44
CA ARG A 164 25.50 27.05 24.09
C ARG A 164 24.39 26.65 23.11
N LEU A 165 23.96 27.57 22.25
CA LEU A 165 22.97 27.28 21.20
C LEU A 165 23.51 26.24 20.22
N ARG A 166 24.79 26.35 19.85
CA ARG A 166 25.47 25.41 18.97
C ARG A 166 25.59 24.03 19.61
N ALA A 167 26.05 23.94 20.86
CA ALA A 167 26.10 22.68 21.61
C ALA A 167 24.72 22.02 21.73
N GLN A 168 23.65 22.81 21.91
CA GLN A 168 22.28 22.28 21.92
C GLN A 168 21.86 21.75 20.55
N ALA A 169 22.21 22.44 19.46
CA ALA A 169 21.93 22.00 18.11
C ALA A 169 22.71 20.73 17.75
N GLU A 170 23.98 20.66 18.12
CA GLU A 170 24.85 19.47 17.96
C GLU A 170 24.30 18.28 18.76
N GLY A 171 23.80 18.49 19.98
CA GLY A 171 23.14 17.45 20.76
C GLY A 171 21.85 16.93 20.10
N LYS A 172 21.03 17.81 19.53
CA LYS A 172 19.84 17.39 18.75
C LYS A 172 20.22 16.58 17.51
N LEU A 173 21.27 17.00 16.80
CA LEU A 173 21.77 16.28 15.63
C LEU A 173 22.28 14.89 16.02
N ALA A 174 23.04 14.79 17.11
CA ALA A 174 23.51 13.50 17.63
C ALA A 174 22.34 12.56 17.98
N ASN A 175 21.31 13.07 18.66
CA ASN A 175 20.12 12.27 18.99
C ASN A 175 19.41 11.77 17.72
N MET A 176 19.18 12.66 16.74
CA MET A 176 18.57 12.25 15.46
C MET A 176 19.42 11.23 14.72
N ASN A 177 20.75 11.34 14.76
CA ASN A 177 21.63 10.38 14.11
C ASN A 177 21.48 8.99 14.75
N VAL A 178 21.36 8.91 16.08
CA VAL A 178 21.10 7.64 16.79
C VAL A 178 19.74 7.05 16.41
N GLU A 179 18.69 7.88 16.36
CA GLU A 179 17.35 7.42 15.94
C GLU A 179 17.36 6.89 14.50
N ILE A 180 18.09 7.55 13.59
CA ILE A 180 18.24 7.09 12.20
C ILE A 180 18.99 5.75 12.16
N GLU A 181 20.07 5.61 12.93
CA GLU A 181 20.82 4.36 13.02
C GLU A 181 19.92 3.21 13.54
N GLU A 182 19.14 3.44 14.60
CA GLU A 182 18.21 2.46 15.16
C GLU A 182 17.11 2.07 14.16
N LEU A 183 16.47 3.05 13.52
CA LEU A 183 15.45 2.79 12.50
C LEU A 183 16.04 2.03 11.31
N SER A 184 17.26 2.39 10.89
CA SER A 184 17.93 1.70 9.79
C SER A 184 18.24 0.24 10.16
N ALA A 185 18.76 -0.02 11.36
CA ALA A 185 19.04 -1.38 11.85
C ALA A 185 17.76 -2.21 11.94
N THR A 186 16.66 -1.61 12.41
CA THR A 186 15.36 -2.25 12.51
C THR A 186 14.82 -2.61 11.12
N LEU A 187 14.88 -1.68 10.17
CA LEU A 187 14.42 -1.90 8.81
C LEU A 187 15.23 -2.99 8.09
N PHE A 188 16.56 -2.99 8.25
CA PHE A 188 17.41 -4.04 7.67
C PHE A 188 17.13 -5.41 8.31
N THR A 189 16.89 -5.46 9.62
CA THR A 189 16.55 -6.70 10.31
C THR A 189 15.22 -7.26 9.83
N GLN A 190 14.18 -6.43 9.76
CA GLN A 190 12.86 -6.80 9.25
C GLN A 190 12.91 -7.25 7.78
N ALA A 191 13.65 -6.52 6.94
CA ALA A 191 13.82 -6.88 5.53
C ALA A 191 14.54 -8.24 5.39
N ASN A 192 15.59 -8.47 6.17
CA ASN A 192 16.32 -9.73 6.17
C ASN A 192 15.44 -10.90 6.65
N GLU A 193 14.62 -10.69 7.68
CA GLU A 193 13.66 -11.68 8.16
C GLU A 193 12.62 -12.03 7.10
N MET A 194 12.00 -11.03 6.47
CA MET A 194 11.03 -11.22 5.39
C MET A 194 11.64 -12.03 4.25
N VAL A 195 12.85 -11.67 3.79
CA VAL A 195 13.56 -12.40 2.74
C VAL A 195 13.90 -13.83 3.17
N ALA A 196 14.27 -14.04 4.43
CA ALA A 196 14.52 -15.39 4.95
C ALA A 196 13.25 -16.25 4.96
N THR A 197 12.10 -15.70 5.36
CA THR A 197 10.82 -16.41 5.31
C THR A 197 10.42 -16.76 3.88
N GLU A 198 10.59 -15.82 2.94
CA GLU A 198 10.34 -16.03 1.51
C GLU A 198 11.23 -17.16 0.96
N ARG A 199 12.54 -17.13 1.24
CA ARG A 199 13.49 -18.16 0.81
C ARG A 199 13.11 -19.54 1.36
N LYS A 200 12.70 -19.62 2.62
CA LYS A 200 12.25 -20.88 3.24
C LYS A 200 10.96 -21.38 2.60
N ALA A 201 9.97 -20.50 2.40
CA ALA A 201 8.70 -20.85 1.78
C ALA A 201 8.90 -21.32 0.33
N ARG A 202 9.73 -20.59 -0.43
CA ARG A 202 10.10 -20.93 -1.80
C ARG A 202 10.79 -22.29 -1.88
N ALA A 203 11.80 -22.55 -1.05
CA ALA A 203 12.48 -23.85 -1.03
C ALA A 203 11.51 -25.01 -0.75
N LYS A 204 10.57 -24.83 0.20
CA LYS A 204 9.54 -25.84 0.51
C LYS A 204 8.57 -26.07 -0.66
N LEU A 205 8.20 -25.03 -1.39
CA LEU A 205 7.36 -25.15 -2.58
C LEU A 205 8.12 -25.83 -3.71
N GLU A 206 9.37 -25.46 -3.96
CA GLU A 206 10.24 -26.09 -4.97
C GLU A 206 10.42 -27.59 -4.70
N GLU A 207 10.60 -28.00 -3.44
CA GLU A 207 10.63 -29.41 -3.06
C GLU A 207 9.30 -30.12 -3.37
N ARG A 208 8.16 -29.52 -3.01
CA ARG A 208 6.84 -30.11 -3.27
C ARG A 208 6.53 -30.20 -4.76
N VAL A 209 6.95 -29.22 -5.55
CA VAL A 209 6.82 -29.23 -7.01
C VAL A 209 7.60 -30.41 -7.58
N LYS A 210 8.86 -30.58 -7.18
CA LYS A 210 9.70 -31.71 -7.64
C LYS A 210 9.06 -33.07 -7.34
N VAL A 211 8.47 -33.25 -6.16
CA VAL A 211 7.77 -34.50 -5.81
C VAL A 211 6.53 -34.71 -6.68
N LEU A 212 5.78 -33.64 -6.97
CA LEU A 212 4.60 -33.72 -7.84
C LEU A 212 4.99 -34.04 -9.29
N GLU A 213 6.06 -33.45 -9.81
CA GLU A 213 6.57 -33.72 -11.16
C GLU A 213 6.91 -35.21 -11.33
N VAL A 214 7.67 -35.80 -10.40
CA VAL A 214 7.98 -37.25 -10.43
C VAL A 214 6.71 -38.10 -10.42
N ARG A 215 5.76 -37.77 -9.53
CA ARG A 215 4.49 -38.52 -9.46
C ARG A 215 3.66 -38.40 -10.73
N ASP A 216 3.67 -37.25 -11.39
CA ASP A 216 2.92 -37.04 -12.61
C ASP A 216 3.58 -37.71 -13.82
N GLU A 217 4.92 -37.80 -13.84
CA GLU A 217 5.65 -38.63 -14.81
C GLU A 217 5.31 -40.12 -14.65
N GLU A 218 5.31 -40.65 -13.42
CA GLU A 218 4.94 -42.05 -13.16
C GLU A 218 3.49 -42.36 -13.59
N LYS A 219 2.55 -41.47 -13.27
CA LYS A 219 1.15 -41.62 -13.71
C LYS A 219 1.02 -41.56 -15.22
N ARG A 220 1.72 -40.61 -15.87
CA ARG A 220 1.73 -40.47 -17.34
C ARG A 220 2.24 -41.76 -17.98
N ALA A 221 3.34 -42.32 -17.49
CA ALA A 221 3.89 -43.59 -18.00
C ALA A 221 2.92 -44.77 -17.79
N ARG A 222 2.18 -44.79 -16.68
CA ARG A 222 1.15 -45.82 -16.45
C ARG A 222 -0.04 -45.67 -17.41
N LEU A 223 -0.51 -44.45 -17.63
CA LEU A 223 -1.59 -44.17 -18.58
C LEU A 223 -1.17 -44.57 -19.99
N GLU A 224 0.05 -44.22 -20.42
CA GLU A 224 0.57 -44.60 -21.73
C GLU A 224 0.54 -46.13 -21.94
N ARG A 225 0.96 -46.91 -20.94
CA ARG A 225 0.88 -48.38 -21.00
C ARG A 225 -0.56 -48.88 -21.12
N LEU A 226 -1.49 -48.27 -20.38
CA LEU A 226 -2.91 -48.63 -20.46
C LEU A 226 -3.50 -48.29 -21.83
N GLU A 227 -3.17 -47.12 -22.38
CA GLU A 227 -3.59 -46.71 -23.72
C GLU A 227 -3.07 -47.66 -24.79
N GLN A 228 -1.81 -48.11 -24.69
CA GLN A 228 -1.25 -49.11 -25.60
C GLN A 228 -2.02 -50.44 -25.52
N CYS A 229 -2.39 -50.89 -24.31
CA CYS A 229 -3.22 -52.08 -24.12
C CYS A 229 -4.63 -51.89 -24.69
N CYS A 230 -5.30 -50.76 -24.43
CA CYS A 230 -6.61 -50.45 -25.00
C CYS A 230 -6.56 -50.42 -26.53
N LYS A 231 -5.57 -49.77 -27.15
CA LYS A 231 -5.36 -49.78 -28.60
C LYS A 231 -5.18 -51.19 -29.16
N ARG A 232 -4.51 -52.09 -28.43
CA ARG A 232 -4.39 -53.50 -28.82
C ARG A 232 -5.73 -54.22 -28.77
N ILE A 233 -6.52 -54.00 -27.72
CA ILE A 233 -7.85 -54.59 -27.57
C ILE A 233 -8.80 -54.09 -28.67
N GLU A 234 -8.81 -52.78 -28.94
CA GLU A 234 -9.61 -52.16 -30.00
C GLU A 234 -9.28 -52.75 -31.38
N ARG A 235 -7.99 -52.95 -31.69
CA ARG A 235 -7.58 -53.62 -32.93
C ARG A 235 -8.13 -55.05 -33.03
N VAL A 236 -8.07 -55.82 -31.95
CA VAL A 236 -8.59 -57.20 -31.94
C VAL A 236 -10.11 -57.21 -32.07
N ARG A 237 -10.82 -56.31 -31.39
CA ARG A 237 -12.28 -56.15 -31.52
C ARG A 237 -12.68 -55.87 -32.97
N GLY A 238 -12.01 -54.91 -33.63
CA GLY A 238 -12.28 -54.59 -35.03
C GLY A 238 -12.05 -55.74 -36.00
N LEU A 239 -11.14 -56.68 -35.69
CA LEU A 239 -10.92 -57.89 -36.49
C LEU A 239 -11.99 -58.98 -36.24
N LEU A 240 -12.57 -59.03 -35.04
CA LEU A 240 -13.62 -59.99 -34.67
C LEU A 240 -15.01 -59.57 -35.18
N GLY A 241 -15.16 -58.34 -35.67
CA GLY A 241 -16.40 -57.87 -36.29
C GLY A 241 -17.55 -57.63 -35.31
N GLU A 242 -17.26 -57.50 -34.01
CA GLU A 242 -18.18 -56.90 -33.02
C GLU A 242 -17.99 -55.38 -32.92
#